data_AF-Q96JB5-F1
#
_entry.id   AF-Q96JB5-F1
#
_cell.length_a   1.000
_cell.length_b   1.000
_cell.length_c   1.000
_cell.angle_alpha   90.00
_cell.angle_beta   90.00
_cell.angle_gamma   90.00
#
_symmetry.space_group_name_H-M   'P 1'
#
loop_
_entity.id
_entity.type
_entity.pdbx_description
1 polymer ?
#
loop_
_entity_poly.entity_id
_entity_poly.type
_entity_poly.pdbx_seq_one_letter_code
_entity_poly.pdbx_strand_id
1 'polypeptide(L)'
;MEDHQHVPIDIQTSKLLDWLVDRRHCSLKWQSLVLTIREKINAAIQDMPESEEIAQLLSGSYIHYFHCLRILDLLKGTEASTKNIFGRYSSQRMKDWQEIIALYEKDNTYLVELSSLLVRNVNYEIPSLKKQIAKCQQLQQEYSRKEEECQAGAAEMREQFYHSCKQYGITGENVRGELLALVKDLPSQLAEIGAAAQQSLGEAIDVYQASVGFVCESPTEQVLPMLRFVQKRGNSTVYEWRTGTEPSVVERPHLEELPEQVAEDAIDWGDFGVEAVSEGTDSGISAEAAGIDWGIFPESDSKDPGGDGIDWGDDAVALQITVLEAGTQAPEGVARGPDALTLLEYTETRNQFLDELMELEIFLAQRAVELSEEADVLSVSQFQLAPAILQGQTKEKMVTMVSVLEDLIGKLTSLQLQHLFMILASPRYVDRVTEFLQQKLKQSQLLALKKELMVQKQQEALEEQAALEPKLDLLLEKTKELQKLIEADISKRYSGRPVNLMGTSL
;
A
#
# COMPACT_ATOMS: atom_id res chain seq x y z
N MET A 1 4.19 27.46 -70.55
CA MET A 1 5.04 26.30 -70.22
C MET A 1 5.53 26.57 -68.82
N GLU A 2 5.00 25.85 -67.83
CA GLU A 2 5.52 25.95 -66.47
C GLU A 2 6.99 25.54 -66.51
N ASP A 3 7.84 26.30 -65.83
CA ASP A 3 9.28 26.13 -65.89
C ASP A 3 9.67 24.90 -65.08
N HIS A 4 9.61 23.73 -65.73
CA HIS A 4 9.89 22.41 -65.13
C HIS A 4 11.27 22.34 -64.45
N GLN A 5 12.17 23.29 -64.75
CA GLN A 5 13.47 23.44 -64.11
C GLN A 5 13.40 23.80 -62.62
N HIS A 6 12.26 24.33 -62.14
CA HIS A 6 12.07 24.71 -60.74
C HIS A 6 11.22 23.74 -59.93
N VAL A 7 10.69 22.68 -60.53
CA VAL A 7 9.85 21.69 -59.83
C VAL A 7 10.73 20.84 -58.89
N PRO A 8 10.41 20.79 -57.58
CA PRO A 8 11.18 20.01 -56.61
C PRO A 8 11.17 18.50 -56.94
N ILE A 9 12.24 17.81 -56.55
CA ILE A 9 12.35 16.36 -56.63
C ILE A 9 12.02 15.80 -55.25
N ASP A 10 10.80 15.32 -55.08
CA ASP A 10 10.35 14.70 -53.84
C ASP A 10 10.62 13.19 -53.89
N ILE A 11 11.32 12.67 -52.88
CA ILE A 11 11.66 11.26 -52.77
C ILE A 11 11.20 10.76 -51.40
N GLN A 12 10.39 9.71 -51.36
CA GLN A 12 10.07 9.05 -50.10
C GLN A 12 11.33 8.38 -49.55
N THR A 13 11.73 8.69 -48.31
CA THR A 13 12.95 8.13 -47.69
C THR A 13 12.95 6.60 -47.74
N SER A 14 11.80 5.95 -47.51
CA SER A 14 11.67 4.50 -47.60
C SER A 14 11.99 3.89 -48.97
N LYS A 15 11.93 4.69 -50.05
CA LYS A 15 12.22 4.27 -51.43
C LYS A 15 13.51 4.86 -51.98
N LEU A 16 14.29 5.56 -51.14
CA LEU A 16 15.49 6.29 -51.58
C LEU A 16 16.52 5.37 -52.24
N LEU A 17 16.74 4.19 -51.66
CA LEU A 17 17.70 3.21 -52.20
C LEU A 17 17.28 2.70 -53.58
N ASP A 18 16.02 2.28 -53.72
CA ASP A 18 15.48 1.80 -54.99
C ASP A 18 15.55 2.90 -56.05
N TRP A 19 15.20 4.13 -55.67
CA TRP A 19 15.24 5.29 -56.56
C TRP A 19 16.66 5.57 -57.10
N LEU A 20 17.69 5.42 -56.25
CA LEU A 20 19.08 5.63 -56.66
C LEU A 20 19.55 4.55 -57.63
N VAL A 21 19.14 3.30 -57.41
CA VAL A 21 19.49 2.16 -58.26
C VAL A 21 18.74 2.21 -59.59
N ASP A 22 17.43 2.47 -59.58
CA ASP A 22 16.57 2.52 -60.77
C ASP A 22 17.01 3.61 -61.75
N ARG A 23 17.49 4.74 -61.22
CA ARG A 23 18.03 5.86 -62.02
C ARG A 23 19.51 5.70 -62.36
N ARG A 24 20.12 4.58 -62.00
CA ARG A 24 21.53 4.24 -62.23
C ARG A 24 22.50 5.26 -61.64
N HIS A 25 22.11 5.95 -60.57
CA HIS A 25 23.03 6.79 -59.80
C HIS A 25 24.03 5.94 -59.03
N CYS A 26 23.59 4.77 -58.56
CA CYS A 26 24.39 3.82 -57.81
C CYS A 26 24.28 2.41 -58.42
N SER A 27 25.30 1.59 -58.21
CA SER A 27 25.30 0.19 -58.64
C SER A 27 24.35 -0.67 -57.79
N LEU A 28 23.69 -1.66 -58.40
CA LEU A 28 22.89 -2.67 -57.67
C LEU A 28 23.78 -3.52 -56.74
N LYS A 29 25.07 -3.67 -57.03
CA LYS A 29 26.03 -4.46 -56.22
C LYS A 29 26.69 -3.64 -55.10
N TRP A 30 26.07 -2.53 -54.69
CA TRP A 30 26.67 -1.59 -53.75
C TRP A 30 27.01 -2.21 -52.40
N GLN A 31 26.26 -3.19 -51.91
CA GLN A 31 26.52 -3.82 -50.61
C GLN A 31 27.91 -4.46 -50.57
N SER A 32 28.30 -5.18 -51.62
CA SER A 32 29.65 -5.77 -51.71
C SER A 32 30.75 -4.71 -51.78
N LEU A 33 30.49 -3.58 -52.46
CA LEU A 33 31.45 -2.48 -52.55
C LEU A 33 31.62 -1.79 -51.20
N VAL A 34 30.52 -1.55 -50.48
CA VAL A 34 30.53 -1.00 -49.12
C VAL A 34 31.32 -1.90 -48.19
N LEU A 35 31.12 -3.23 -48.20
CA LEU A 35 31.87 -4.15 -47.35
C LEU A 35 33.40 -4.05 -47.59
N THR A 36 33.85 -4.03 -48.85
CA THR A 36 35.27 -3.85 -49.17
C THR A 36 35.82 -2.50 -48.69
N ILE A 37 35.02 -1.43 -48.83
CA ILE A 37 35.41 -0.10 -48.34
C ILE A 37 35.50 -0.10 -46.80
N ARG A 38 34.58 -0.79 -46.11
CA ARG A 38 34.55 -0.92 -44.66
C ARG A 38 35.77 -1.66 -44.12
N GLU A 39 36.17 -2.74 -44.74
CA GLU A 39 37.40 -3.47 -44.40
C GLU A 39 38.63 -2.57 -44.52
N LYS A 40 38.72 -1.76 -45.59
CA LYS A 40 39.81 -0.80 -45.78
C LYS A 40 39.79 0.33 -44.76
N ILE A 41 38.62 0.87 -44.43
CA ILE A 41 38.47 1.89 -43.37
C ILE A 41 38.96 1.33 -42.04
N ASN A 42 38.55 0.12 -41.67
CA ASN A 42 38.97 -0.51 -40.42
C ASN A 42 40.49 -0.74 -40.35
N ALA A 43 41.13 -1.10 -41.47
CA ALA A 43 42.58 -1.19 -41.54
C ALA A 43 43.27 0.19 -41.45
N ALA A 44 42.76 1.19 -42.17
CA ALA A 44 43.34 2.53 -42.21
C ALA A 44 43.20 3.30 -40.88
N ILE A 45 42.15 3.02 -40.09
CA ILE A 45 41.95 3.62 -38.76
C ILE A 45 43.05 3.19 -37.77
N GLN A 46 43.66 2.02 -37.96
CA GLN A 46 44.73 1.54 -37.07
C GLN A 46 46.02 2.36 -37.18
N ASP A 47 46.25 3.01 -38.33
CA ASP A 47 47.39 3.91 -38.57
C ASP A 47 46.92 5.37 -38.55
N MET A 48 46.33 5.82 -37.44
CA MET A 48 45.86 7.20 -37.28
C MET A 48 46.78 8.03 -36.37
N PRO A 49 47.11 9.29 -36.69
CA PRO A 49 47.89 10.14 -35.80
C PRO A 49 47.06 10.59 -34.59
N GLU A 50 47.73 10.85 -33.47
CA GLU A 50 47.14 11.48 -32.28
C GLU A 50 46.76 12.94 -32.58
N SER A 51 45.56 13.14 -33.11
CA SER A 51 44.96 14.46 -33.32
C SER A 51 43.61 14.50 -32.63
N GLU A 52 43.37 15.53 -31.82
CA GLU A 52 42.12 15.72 -31.09
C GLU A 52 40.93 15.88 -32.05
N GLU A 53 41.10 16.58 -33.17
CA GLU A 53 40.05 16.72 -34.20
C GLU A 53 39.71 15.37 -34.85
N ILE A 54 40.73 14.52 -35.08
CA ILE A 54 40.50 13.19 -35.64
C ILE A 54 39.86 12.29 -34.59
N ALA A 55 40.30 12.35 -33.34
CA ALA A 55 39.70 11.61 -32.23
C ALA A 55 38.21 11.96 -32.07
N GLN A 56 37.85 13.24 -32.19
CA GLN A 56 36.45 13.69 -32.18
C GLN A 56 35.65 13.13 -33.37
N LEU A 57 36.19 13.16 -34.58
CA LEU A 57 35.54 12.57 -35.76
C LEU A 57 35.35 11.05 -35.64
N LEU A 58 36.29 10.36 -34.98
CA LEU A 58 36.22 8.92 -34.73
C LEU A 58 35.35 8.57 -33.51
N SER A 59 35.13 9.51 -32.58
CA SER A 59 34.37 9.26 -31.37
C SER A 59 32.87 9.13 -31.66
N GLY A 60 32.30 7.97 -31.32
CA GLY A 60 30.86 7.73 -31.24
C GLY A 60 30.07 7.68 -32.56
N SER A 61 30.69 7.87 -33.72
CA SER A 61 29.96 7.97 -34.99
C SER A 61 30.38 6.95 -36.05
N TYR A 62 29.42 6.57 -36.88
CA TYR A 62 29.67 5.76 -38.07
C TYR A 62 30.46 6.57 -39.10
N ILE A 63 31.75 6.23 -39.30
CA ILE A 63 32.62 6.90 -40.27
C ILE A 63 32.06 6.66 -41.67
N HIS A 64 31.82 7.69 -42.45
CA HIS A 64 31.29 7.57 -43.81
C HIS A 64 32.07 8.47 -44.75
N TYR A 65 31.78 8.45 -46.04
CA TYR A 65 32.51 9.19 -47.07
C TYR A 65 32.90 10.64 -46.71
N PHE A 66 31.97 11.44 -46.19
CA PHE A 66 32.28 12.82 -45.79
C PHE A 66 33.25 12.93 -44.60
N HIS A 67 33.23 11.96 -43.68
CA HIS A 67 34.25 11.84 -42.64
C HIS A 67 35.60 11.49 -43.26
N CYS A 68 35.64 10.57 -44.24
CA CYS A 68 36.87 10.23 -44.97
C CYS A 68 37.46 11.44 -45.70
N LEU A 69 36.63 12.28 -46.35
CA LEU A 69 37.07 13.53 -46.96
C LEU A 69 37.67 14.49 -45.94
N ARG A 70 37.01 14.64 -44.78
CA ARG A 70 37.52 15.50 -43.70
C ARG A 70 38.84 14.99 -43.13
N ILE A 71 38.96 13.69 -42.91
CA ILE A 71 40.21 13.04 -42.47
C ILE A 71 41.31 13.30 -43.50
N LEU A 72 41.03 13.11 -44.79
CA LEU A 72 42.00 13.40 -45.85
C LEU A 72 42.45 14.87 -45.82
N ASP A 73 41.53 15.82 -45.62
CA ASP A 73 41.87 17.24 -45.53
C ASP A 73 42.75 17.56 -44.32
N LEU A 74 42.50 16.93 -43.17
CA LEU A 74 43.35 17.06 -41.98
C LEU A 74 44.75 16.48 -42.23
N LEU A 75 44.83 15.30 -42.87
CA LEU A 75 46.10 14.66 -43.24
C LEU A 75 46.92 15.52 -44.22
N LYS A 76 46.28 16.25 -45.14
CA LYS A 76 46.98 17.21 -46.02
C LYS A 76 47.70 18.30 -45.23
N GLY A 77 47.13 18.73 -44.09
CA GLY A 77 47.70 19.73 -43.20
C GLY A 77 48.84 19.18 -42.35
N THR A 78 48.64 18.01 -41.73
CA THR A 78 49.62 17.40 -40.82
C THR A 78 50.81 16.77 -41.55
N GLU A 79 50.58 16.19 -42.74
CA GLU A 79 51.61 15.50 -43.54
C GLU A 79 52.10 16.32 -44.74
N ALA A 80 51.97 17.66 -44.70
CA ALA A 80 52.40 18.53 -45.80
C ALA A 80 53.87 18.30 -46.24
N SER A 81 54.72 17.82 -45.33
CA SER A 81 56.13 17.50 -45.54
C SER A 81 56.41 16.15 -46.24
N THR A 82 55.43 15.25 -46.37
CA THR A 82 55.62 13.90 -46.96
C THR A 82 55.40 13.86 -48.48
N LYS A 83 55.30 15.01 -49.15
CA LYS A 83 55.15 15.07 -50.61
C LYS A 83 56.46 14.71 -51.32
N ASN A 84 56.39 13.73 -52.22
CA ASN A 84 57.46 13.43 -53.16
C ASN A 84 57.64 14.57 -54.18
N ILE A 85 58.78 14.58 -54.89
CA ILE A 85 59.15 15.55 -55.94
C ILE A 85 58.09 15.77 -57.05
N PHE A 86 57.13 14.86 -57.21
CA PHE A 86 56.01 14.97 -58.16
C PHE A 86 54.71 15.51 -57.54
N GLY A 87 54.77 16.09 -56.34
CA GLY A 87 53.61 16.65 -55.63
C GLY A 87 52.66 15.61 -55.03
N ARG A 88 52.98 14.32 -55.13
CA ARG A 88 52.20 13.21 -54.53
C ARG A 88 52.64 12.96 -53.10
N TYR A 89 51.68 12.79 -52.18
CA TYR A 89 51.97 12.33 -50.82
C TYR A 89 52.56 10.91 -50.86
N SER A 90 53.56 10.65 -50.01
CA SER A 90 54.31 9.39 -50.01
C SER A 90 53.94 8.42 -48.88
N SER A 91 53.34 8.93 -47.81
CA SER A 91 52.91 8.16 -46.64
C SER A 91 51.88 7.09 -47.00
N GLN A 92 51.98 5.93 -46.33
CA GLN A 92 51.06 4.81 -46.55
C GLN A 92 49.63 5.20 -46.14
N ARG A 93 49.48 5.78 -44.96
CA ARG A 93 48.23 6.39 -44.47
C ARG A 93 47.51 7.24 -45.51
N MET A 94 48.21 8.19 -46.12
CA MET A 94 47.59 9.08 -47.11
C MET A 94 47.15 8.31 -48.37
N LYS A 95 47.92 7.31 -48.81
CA LYS A 95 47.52 6.43 -49.92
C LYS A 95 46.29 5.60 -49.58
N ASP A 96 46.19 5.08 -48.36
CA ASP A 96 45.07 4.27 -47.91
C ASP A 96 43.77 5.09 -47.90
N TRP A 97 43.80 6.31 -47.34
CA TRP A 97 42.64 7.22 -47.36
C TRP A 97 42.28 7.70 -48.77
N GLN A 98 43.25 7.95 -49.63
CA GLN A 98 43.01 8.26 -51.05
C GLN A 98 42.36 7.08 -51.79
N GLU A 99 42.78 5.85 -51.51
CA GLU A 99 42.18 4.65 -52.10
C GLU A 99 40.73 4.46 -51.62
N ILE A 100 40.47 4.63 -50.32
CA ILE A 100 39.11 4.58 -49.73
C ILE A 100 38.19 5.58 -50.43
N ILE A 101 38.65 6.82 -50.62
CA ILE A 101 37.87 7.86 -51.31
C ILE A 101 37.62 7.48 -52.77
N ALA A 102 38.63 7.01 -53.50
CA ALA A 102 38.48 6.57 -54.89
C ALA A 102 37.48 5.41 -55.02
N LEU A 103 37.45 4.47 -54.07
CA LEU A 103 36.48 3.38 -54.04
C LEU A 103 35.06 3.86 -53.72
N TYR A 104 34.92 4.83 -52.82
CA TYR A 104 33.62 5.45 -52.55
C TYR A 104 33.05 6.19 -53.76
N GLU A 105 33.89 6.99 -54.43
CA GLU A 105 33.49 7.80 -55.59
C GLU A 105 33.17 6.91 -56.81
N LYS A 106 33.84 5.76 -56.94
CA LYS A 106 33.52 4.76 -57.95
C LYS A 106 32.07 4.30 -57.80
N ASP A 107 31.33 4.40 -58.90
CA ASP A 107 29.90 4.06 -58.98
C ASP A 107 29.01 4.78 -57.95
N ASN A 108 29.47 5.92 -57.40
CA ASN A 108 28.82 6.70 -56.34
C ASN A 108 28.41 5.84 -55.13
N THR A 109 29.26 4.90 -54.72
CA THR A 109 28.98 3.96 -53.62
C THR A 109 28.72 4.69 -52.29
N TYR A 110 29.33 5.86 -52.08
CA TYR A 110 29.05 6.68 -50.89
C TYR A 110 27.58 7.08 -50.78
N LEU A 111 26.93 7.44 -51.90
CA LEU A 111 25.59 8.02 -51.87
C LEU A 111 24.56 7.00 -51.40
N VAL A 112 24.68 5.76 -51.87
CA VAL A 112 23.80 4.66 -51.46
C VAL A 112 24.08 4.20 -50.03
N GLU A 113 25.33 4.22 -49.56
CA GLU A 113 25.65 3.94 -48.16
C GLU A 113 25.05 4.98 -47.22
N LEU A 114 25.24 6.28 -47.51
CA LEU A 114 24.66 7.38 -46.75
C LEU A 114 23.13 7.31 -46.75
N SER A 115 22.54 7.00 -47.91
CA SER A 115 21.09 6.80 -48.02
C SER A 115 20.59 5.62 -47.19
N SER A 116 21.33 4.52 -47.16
CA SER A 116 21.01 3.35 -46.34
C SER A 116 21.07 3.68 -44.85
N LEU A 117 22.11 4.42 -44.43
CA LEU A 117 22.25 4.91 -43.06
C LEU A 117 21.10 5.86 -42.68
N LEU A 118 20.71 6.78 -43.56
CA LEU A 118 19.58 7.68 -43.35
C LEU A 118 18.28 6.89 -43.16
N VAL A 119 18.00 5.93 -44.05
CA VAL A 119 16.81 5.08 -43.98
C VAL A 119 16.78 4.30 -42.66
N ARG A 120 17.92 3.76 -42.24
CA ARG A 120 18.04 3.03 -40.96
C ARG A 120 17.77 3.94 -39.76
N ASN A 121 18.35 5.14 -39.74
CA ASN A 121 18.16 6.09 -38.64
C ASN A 121 16.70 6.52 -38.52
N VAL A 122 16.07 6.86 -39.65
CA VAL A 122 14.68 7.34 -39.70
C VAL A 122 13.68 6.24 -39.32
N ASN A 123 13.91 5.00 -39.80
CA ASN A 123 12.93 3.93 -39.62
C ASN A 123 13.10 3.15 -38.31
N TYR A 124 14.31 3.08 -37.75
CA TYR A 124 14.60 2.18 -36.62
C TYR A 124 15.27 2.87 -35.45
N GLU A 125 16.39 3.55 -35.65
CA GLU A 125 17.22 4.05 -34.54
C GLU A 125 16.56 5.23 -33.79
N ILE A 126 16.02 6.21 -34.52
CA ILE A 126 15.31 7.33 -33.90
C ILE A 126 14.00 6.85 -33.25
N PRO A 127 13.14 6.06 -33.93
CA PRO A 127 11.93 5.52 -33.29
C PRO A 127 12.22 4.64 -32.07
N SER A 128 13.29 3.84 -32.07
CA SER A 128 13.64 2.98 -30.94
C SER A 128 14.05 3.81 -29.71
N LEU A 129 14.90 4.82 -29.88
CA LEU A 129 15.28 5.73 -28.81
C LEU A 129 14.10 6.55 -28.29
N LYS A 130 13.27 7.11 -29.19
CA LYS A 130 12.04 7.82 -28.81
C LYS A 130 11.10 6.91 -27.99
N LYS A 131 10.96 5.63 -28.39
CA LYS A 131 10.16 4.65 -27.66
C LYS A 131 10.75 4.30 -26.29
N GLN A 132 12.06 4.18 -26.17
CA GLN A 132 12.72 3.93 -24.89
C GLN A 132 12.50 5.11 -23.93
N ILE A 133 12.72 6.34 -24.39
CA ILE A 133 12.47 7.56 -23.60
C ILE A 133 11.00 7.64 -23.15
N ALA A 134 10.05 7.38 -24.06
CA ALA A 134 8.64 7.36 -23.72
C ALA A 134 8.29 6.28 -22.66
N LYS A 135 8.95 5.12 -22.72
CA LYS A 135 8.81 4.07 -21.70
C LYS A 135 9.36 4.53 -20.35
N CYS A 136 10.53 5.16 -20.31
CA CYS A 136 11.08 5.72 -19.07
C CYS A 136 10.12 6.75 -18.44
N GLN A 137 9.55 7.65 -19.26
CA GLN A 137 8.57 8.64 -18.81
C GLN A 137 7.29 8.00 -18.27
N GLN A 138 6.79 6.96 -18.93
CA GLN A 138 5.64 6.19 -18.45
C GLN A 138 5.94 5.54 -17.09
N LEU A 139 7.09 4.88 -16.96
CA LEU A 139 7.51 4.25 -15.71
C LEU A 139 7.63 5.27 -14.57
N GLN A 140 8.17 6.46 -14.82
CA GLN A 140 8.25 7.53 -13.82
C GLN A 140 6.86 7.95 -13.30
N GLN A 141 5.87 8.09 -14.19
CA GLN A 141 4.50 8.41 -13.80
C GLN A 141 3.85 7.27 -13.01
N GLU A 142 4.06 6.03 -13.45
CA GLU A 142 3.55 4.84 -12.75
C GLU A 142 4.16 4.71 -11.34
N TYR A 143 5.46 4.93 -11.18
CA TYR A 143 6.11 4.88 -9.88
C TYR A 143 5.73 6.04 -8.98
N SER A 144 5.57 7.26 -9.52
CA SER A 144 5.04 8.41 -8.76
C SER A 144 3.66 8.10 -8.19
N ARG A 145 2.77 7.55 -9.02
CA ARG A 145 1.42 7.18 -8.58
C ARG A 145 1.47 6.08 -7.51
N LYS A 146 2.28 5.04 -7.71
CA LYS A 146 2.45 3.95 -6.74
C LYS A 146 3.05 4.44 -5.43
N GLU A 147 3.94 5.43 -5.45
CA GLU A 147 4.47 6.08 -4.25
C GLU A 147 3.34 6.71 -3.42
N GLU A 148 2.50 7.53 -4.07
CA GLU A 148 1.35 8.19 -3.42
C GLU A 148 0.36 7.16 -2.85
N GLU A 149 0.04 6.11 -3.61
CA GLU A 149 -0.82 5.00 -3.16
C GLU A 149 -0.22 4.28 -1.93
N CYS A 150 1.09 4.00 -1.93
CA CYS A 150 1.77 3.39 -0.79
C CYS A 150 1.78 4.32 0.44
N GLN A 151 1.97 5.63 0.23
CA GLN A 151 1.93 6.62 1.31
C GLN A 151 0.53 6.72 1.94
N ALA A 152 -0.51 6.80 1.11
CA ALA A 152 -1.89 6.86 1.57
C ALA A 152 -2.26 5.60 2.34
N GLY A 153 -1.97 4.41 1.78
CA GLY A 153 -2.22 3.14 2.46
C GLY A 153 -1.43 3.01 3.78
N ALA A 154 -0.16 3.45 3.82
CA ALA A 154 0.62 3.42 5.05
C ALA A 154 0.01 4.33 6.14
N ALA A 155 -0.55 5.48 5.77
CA ALA A 155 -1.21 6.39 6.69
C ALA A 155 -2.53 5.82 7.20
N GLU A 156 -3.36 5.26 6.30
CA GLU A 156 -4.63 4.60 6.64
C GLU A 156 -4.42 3.46 7.64
N MET A 157 -3.42 2.61 7.41
CA MET A 157 -3.10 1.50 8.32
C MET A 157 -2.68 1.98 9.73
N ARG A 158 -2.01 3.13 9.83
CA ARG A 158 -1.70 3.75 11.15
C ARG A 158 -2.94 4.32 11.81
N GLU A 159 -3.80 4.98 11.04
CA GLU A 159 -5.05 5.53 11.55
C GLU A 159 -5.95 4.42 12.10
N GLN A 160 -6.10 3.32 11.36
CA GLN A 160 -6.84 2.13 11.81
C GLN A 160 -6.24 1.54 13.09
N PHE A 161 -4.90 1.48 13.21
CA PHE A 161 -4.25 1.05 14.44
C PHE A 161 -4.62 1.94 15.64
N TYR A 162 -4.46 3.27 15.52
CA TYR A 162 -4.73 4.19 16.63
C TYR A 162 -6.22 4.27 16.95
N HIS A 163 -7.09 4.18 15.94
CA HIS A 163 -8.53 4.08 16.12
C HIS A 163 -8.90 2.83 16.92
N SER A 164 -8.32 1.68 16.56
CA SER A 164 -8.54 0.42 17.29
C SER A 164 -8.00 0.52 18.72
N CYS A 165 -6.80 1.08 18.93
CA CYS A 165 -6.25 1.30 20.27
C CYS A 165 -7.19 2.15 21.15
N LYS A 166 -7.79 3.19 20.57
CA LYS A 166 -8.77 4.04 21.26
C LYS A 166 -10.02 3.27 21.68
N GLN A 167 -10.49 2.29 20.89
CA GLN A 167 -11.62 1.43 21.25
C GLN A 167 -11.34 0.57 22.49
N TYR A 168 -10.08 0.17 22.69
CA TYR A 168 -9.62 -0.52 23.91
C TYR A 168 -9.30 0.42 25.08
N GLY A 169 -9.28 1.75 24.86
CA GLY A 169 -8.89 2.72 25.87
C GLY A 169 -7.38 2.79 26.13
N ILE A 170 -6.56 2.40 25.15
CA ILE A 170 -5.09 2.41 25.23
C ILE A 170 -4.48 3.41 24.24
N THR A 171 -3.25 3.83 24.50
CA THR A 171 -2.46 4.71 23.63
C THR A 171 -1.80 3.96 22.48
N GLY A 172 -1.45 2.68 22.71
CA GLY A 172 -0.81 1.83 21.71
C GLY A 172 0.73 1.86 21.74
N GLU A 173 1.33 2.45 22.78
CA GLU A 173 2.79 2.48 22.96
C GLU A 173 3.32 1.09 23.39
N ASN A 174 2.65 0.46 24.36
CA ASN A 174 2.92 -0.91 24.78
C ASN A 174 1.57 -1.63 24.93
N VAL A 175 0.99 -2.03 23.80
CA VAL A 175 -0.34 -2.63 23.72
C VAL A 175 -0.56 -3.70 24.80
N ARG A 176 0.39 -4.64 24.93
CA ARG A 176 0.30 -5.72 25.92
C ARG A 176 0.32 -5.19 27.35
N GLY A 177 1.28 -4.32 27.67
CA GLY A 177 1.43 -3.76 29.02
C GLY A 177 0.24 -2.89 29.43
N GLU A 178 -0.27 -2.07 28.51
CA GLU A 178 -1.44 -1.21 28.74
C GLU A 178 -2.72 -2.02 28.96
N LEU A 179 -2.97 -3.05 28.15
CA LEU A 179 -4.12 -3.95 28.34
C LEU A 179 -4.05 -4.68 29.69
N LEU A 180 -2.87 -5.17 30.09
CA LEU A 180 -2.69 -5.80 31.40
C LEU A 180 -2.88 -4.83 32.56
N ALA A 181 -2.46 -3.56 32.40
CA ALA A 181 -2.70 -2.52 33.41
C ALA A 181 -4.20 -2.26 33.61
N LEU A 182 -4.98 -2.16 32.52
CA LEU A 182 -6.43 -1.99 32.61
C LEU A 182 -7.12 -3.15 33.33
N VAL A 183 -6.62 -4.38 33.17
CA VAL A 183 -7.13 -5.56 33.89
C VAL A 183 -6.80 -5.49 35.37
N LYS A 184 -5.61 -4.97 35.74
CA LYS A 184 -5.23 -4.74 37.15
C LYS A 184 -6.13 -3.71 37.82
N ASP A 185 -6.61 -2.70 37.08
CA ASP A 185 -7.50 -1.65 37.58
C ASP A 185 -8.98 -2.07 37.60
N LEU A 186 -9.38 -3.10 36.84
CA LEU A 186 -10.77 -3.54 36.70
C LEU A 186 -11.49 -3.79 38.05
N PRO A 187 -10.92 -4.46 39.07
CA PRO A 187 -11.59 -4.65 40.35
C PRO A 187 -12.01 -3.35 41.04
N SER A 188 -11.22 -2.28 40.88
CA SER A 188 -11.56 -0.96 41.43
C SER A 188 -12.73 -0.33 40.70
N GLN A 189 -12.76 -0.42 39.36
CA GLN A 189 -13.87 0.07 38.54
C GLN A 189 -15.18 -0.67 38.86
N LEU A 190 -15.13 -2.00 39.01
CA LEU A 190 -16.30 -2.79 39.39
C LEU A 190 -16.78 -2.47 40.80
N ALA A 191 -15.87 -2.17 41.74
CA ALA A 191 -16.23 -1.73 43.08
C ALA A 191 -16.97 -0.38 43.05
N GLU A 192 -16.53 0.57 42.21
CA GLU A 192 -17.21 1.85 42.02
C GLU A 192 -18.61 1.69 41.41
N ILE A 193 -18.76 0.84 40.39
CA ILE A 193 -20.07 0.51 39.80
C ILE A 193 -20.99 -0.13 40.85
N GLY A 194 -20.46 -1.08 41.63
CA GLY A 194 -21.19 -1.72 42.72
C GLY A 194 -21.65 -0.74 43.80
N ALA A 195 -20.79 0.21 44.18
CA ALA A 195 -21.11 1.24 45.15
C ALA A 195 -22.18 2.22 44.61
N ALA A 196 -22.10 2.58 43.33
CA ALA A 196 -23.13 3.40 42.68
C ALA A 196 -24.49 2.67 42.68
N ALA A 197 -24.52 1.39 42.27
CA ALA A 197 -25.72 0.56 42.30
C ALA A 197 -26.30 0.43 43.72
N GLN A 198 -25.44 0.25 44.73
CA GLN A 198 -25.87 0.16 46.13
C GLN A 198 -26.62 1.41 46.61
N GLN A 199 -26.19 2.59 46.16
CA GLN A 199 -26.75 3.87 46.58
C GLN A 199 -28.01 4.27 45.80
N SER A 200 -28.15 3.84 44.55
CA SER A 200 -29.13 4.41 43.63
C SER A 200 -30.35 3.51 43.34
N LEU A 201 -30.25 2.19 43.52
CA LEU A 201 -31.30 1.26 43.08
C LEU A 201 -32.49 1.08 44.05
N GLY A 202 -32.39 1.60 45.28
CA GLY A 202 -33.37 1.33 46.35
C GLY A 202 -34.82 1.69 45.98
N GLU A 203 -35.07 2.94 45.55
CA GLU A 203 -36.43 3.40 45.20
C GLU A 203 -37.00 2.63 44.00
N ALA A 204 -36.16 2.34 43.00
CA ALA A 204 -36.57 1.60 41.80
C ALA A 204 -37.02 0.17 42.14
N ILE A 205 -36.25 -0.53 42.97
CA ILE A 205 -36.58 -1.89 43.44
C ILE A 205 -37.88 -1.88 44.26
N ASP A 206 -38.07 -0.89 45.14
CA ASP A 206 -39.26 -0.80 45.98
C ASP A 206 -40.52 -0.52 45.14
N VAL A 207 -40.40 0.33 44.12
CA VAL A 207 -41.47 0.58 43.15
C VAL A 207 -41.83 -0.70 42.40
N TYR A 208 -40.84 -1.44 41.90
CA TYR A 208 -41.08 -2.68 41.16
C TYR A 208 -41.77 -3.75 42.02
N GLN A 209 -41.27 -3.95 43.25
CA GLN A 209 -41.88 -4.87 44.21
C GLN A 209 -43.32 -4.52 44.54
N ALA A 210 -43.60 -3.23 44.76
CA ALA A 210 -44.95 -2.78 45.04
C ALA A 210 -45.88 -3.02 43.84
N SER A 211 -45.39 -2.80 42.62
CA SER A 211 -46.11 -3.08 41.38
C SER A 211 -46.41 -4.58 41.23
N VAL A 212 -45.43 -5.46 41.41
CA VAL A 212 -45.64 -6.92 41.36
C VAL A 212 -46.61 -7.37 42.46
N GLY A 213 -46.45 -6.87 43.69
CA GLY A 213 -47.35 -7.21 44.78
C GLY A 213 -48.80 -6.77 44.57
N PHE A 214 -49.02 -5.62 43.92
CA PHE A 214 -50.34 -5.07 43.67
C PHE A 214 -50.99 -5.59 42.39
N VAL A 215 -50.26 -5.57 41.27
CA VAL A 215 -50.78 -5.89 39.92
C VAL A 215 -50.83 -7.41 39.70
N CYS A 216 -49.81 -8.15 40.15
CA CYS A 216 -49.76 -9.60 40.01
C CYS A 216 -50.36 -10.35 41.20
N GLU A 217 -50.83 -9.62 42.23
CA GLU A 217 -51.33 -10.18 43.50
C GLU A 217 -50.31 -11.11 44.20
N SER A 218 -49.00 -10.86 44.00
CA SER A 218 -47.88 -11.66 44.53
C SER A 218 -47.05 -10.90 45.58
N PRO A 219 -47.62 -10.50 46.74
CA PRO A 219 -46.89 -9.68 47.73
C PRO A 219 -45.74 -10.43 48.42
N THR A 220 -45.73 -11.76 48.36
CA THR A 220 -44.70 -12.62 48.97
C THR A 220 -43.54 -12.92 48.03
N GLU A 221 -43.66 -12.62 46.74
CA GLU A 221 -42.64 -12.89 45.75
C GLU A 221 -41.46 -11.93 45.92
N GLN A 222 -40.24 -12.47 46.02
CA GLN A 222 -39.04 -11.66 46.10
C GLN A 222 -38.54 -11.34 44.69
N VAL A 223 -38.84 -10.14 44.21
CA VAL A 223 -38.38 -9.67 42.90
C VAL A 223 -36.92 -9.21 42.96
N LEU A 224 -36.21 -9.34 41.83
CA LEU A 224 -34.84 -8.84 41.62
C LEU A 224 -33.86 -9.24 42.74
N PRO A 225 -33.71 -10.55 43.02
CA PRO A 225 -32.94 -11.03 44.16
C PRO A 225 -31.46 -10.61 44.10
N MET A 226 -30.84 -10.53 42.91
CA MET A 226 -29.46 -10.07 42.77
C MET A 226 -29.34 -8.55 43.02
N LEU A 227 -30.20 -7.73 42.41
CA LEU A 227 -30.18 -6.27 42.64
C LEU A 227 -30.47 -5.92 44.09
N ARG A 228 -31.40 -6.64 44.74
CA ARG A 228 -31.67 -6.46 46.18
C ARG A 228 -30.49 -6.78 47.05
N PHE A 229 -29.72 -7.79 46.67
CA PHE A 229 -28.54 -8.16 47.41
C PHE A 229 -27.43 -7.11 47.24
N VAL A 230 -27.15 -6.69 46.01
CA VAL A 230 -26.20 -5.60 45.73
C VAL A 230 -26.63 -4.28 46.39
N GLN A 231 -27.93 -3.96 46.42
CA GLN A 231 -28.47 -2.80 47.13
C GLN A 231 -28.16 -2.80 48.63
N LYS A 232 -28.05 -3.97 49.25
CA LYS A 232 -27.76 -4.11 50.69
C LYS A 232 -26.28 -4.28 50.99
N ARG A 233 -25.56 -5.03 50.16
CA ARG A 233 -24.18 -5.51 50.42
C ARG A 233 -23.13 -4.95 49.47
N GLY A 234 -23.54 -4.26 48.41
CA GLY A 234 -22.63 -3.79 47.35
C GLY A 234 -22.11 -4.95 46.48
N ASN A 235 -21.04 -4.69 45.73
CA ASN A 235 -20.36 -5.70 44.92
C ASN A 235 -19.49 -6.63 45.80
N SER A 236 -20.15 -7.48 46.58
CA SER A 236 -19.50 -8.44 47.47
C SER A 236 -19.00 -9.68 46.72
N THR A 237 -18.52 -10.69 47.47
CA THR A 237 -18.08 -11.96 46.88
C THR A 237 -19.26 -12.83 46.46
N VAL A 238 -19.05 -13.69 45.45
CA VAL A 238 -20.01 -14.73 45.06
C VAL A 238 -20.27 -15.69 46.24
N TYR A 239 -19.26 -15.94 47.08
CA TYR A 239 -19.42 -16.70 48.32
C TYR A 239 -20.50 -16.11 49.24
N GLU A 240 -20.46 -14.80 49.48
CA GLU A 240 -21.43 -14.12 50.37
C GLU A 240 -22.84 -14.17 49.77
N TRP A 241 -22.97 -14.03 48.46
CA TRP A 241 -24.26 -14.18 47.77
C TRP A 241 -24.84 -15.58 47.94
N ARG A 242 -24.02 -16.62 47.76
CA ARG A 242 -24.44 -18.02 47.82
C ARG A 242 -24.76 -18.49 49.24
N THR A 243 -24.02 -18.00 50.23
CA THR A 243 -24.10 -18.49 51.63
C THR A 243 -24.86 -17.55 52.57
N GLY A 244 -25.00 -16.27 52.20
CA GLY A 244 -25.52 -15.21 53.06
C GLY A 244 -24.53 -14.70 54.13
N THR A 245 -23.30 -15.23 54.15
CA THR A 245 -22.26 -14.90 55.15
C THR A 245 -20.96 -14.49 54.48
N GLU A 246 -20.31 -13.45 55.01
CA GLU A 246 -19.01 -12.97 54.50
C GLU A 246 -17.93 -14.05 54.70
N PRO A 247 -17.07 -14.31 53.70
CA PRO A 247 -15.98 -15.27 53.85
C PRO A 247 -14.92 -14.77 54.84
N SER A 248 -14.35 -15.68 55.62
CA SER A 248 -13.23 -15.39 56.52
C SER A 248 -11.89 -15.26 55.78
N VAL A 249 -11.74 -15.96 54.65
CA VAL A 249 -10.54 -15.91 53.80
C VAL A 249 -10.96 -15.95 52.33
N VAL A 250 -10.37 -15.08 51.52
CA VAL A 250 -10.59 -15.03 50.07
C VAL A 250 -9.29 -15.41 49.35
N GLU A 251 -9.30 -16.55 48.66
CA GLU A 251 -8.16 -17.01 47.85
C GLU A 251 -8.45 -16.77 46.37
N ARG A 252 -7.97 -15.63 45.86
CA ARG A 252 -8.14 -15.29 44.44
C ARG A 252 -7.28 -16.18 43.54
N PRO A 253 -7.79 -16.59 42.36
CA PRO A 253 -6.96 -17.21 41.34
C PRO A 253 -5.78 -16.29 40.99
N HIS A 254 -4.54 -16.81 41.00
CA HIS A 254 -3.40 -16.05 40.48
C HIS A 254 -3.54 -15.93 38.97
N LEU A 255 -3.56 -14.70 38.46
CA LEU A 255 -3.24 -14.46 37.06
C LEU A 255 -1.76 -14.79 36.90
N GLU A 256 -1.42 -15.85 36.15
CA GLU A 256 -0.03 -16.12 35.78
C GLU A 256 0.51 -14.87 35.08
N GLU A 257 1.46 -14.16 35.70
CA GLU A 257 2.24 -13.13 35.03
C GLU A 257 3.10 -13.82 33.97
N LEU A 258 2.54 -13.99 32.78
CA LEU A 258 3.29 -14.44 31.61
C LEU A 258 4.41 -13.41 31.37
N PRO A 259 5.69 -13.81 31.47
CA PRO A 259 6.81 -12.89 31.41
C PRO A 259 6.76 -12.09 30.10
N GLU A 260 7.15 -10.80 30.18
CA GLU A 260 7.39 -9.99 29.00
C GLU A 260 8.37 -10.73 28.10
N GLN A 261 7.90 -11.23 26.96
CA GLN A 261 8.81 -11.66 25.92
C GLN A 261 9.52 -10.38 25.46
N VAL A 262 10.79 -10.26 25.85
CA VAL A 262 11.69 -9.22 25.36
C VAL A 262 11.62 -9.26 23.84
N ALA A 263 11.22 -8.14 23.24
CA ALA A 263 11.12 -7.98 21.80
C ALA A 263 12.52 -8.03 21.17
N GLU A 264 13.05 -9.25 20.98
CA GLU A 264 14.21 -9.54 20.16
C GLU A 264 13.81 -10.22 18.84
N ASP A 265 12.69 -9.80 18.25
CA ASP A 265 12.45 -10.11 16.84
C ASP A 265 12.63 -8.83 16.03
N ALA A 266 13.89 -8.59 15.65
CA ALA A 266 14.15 -7.88 14.41
C ALA A 266 13.42 -8.67 13.33
N ILE A 267 12.24 -8.17 12.93
CA ILE A 267 11.36 -8.83 11.98
C ILE A 267 12.17 -9.03 10.69
N ASP A 268 12.57 -10.27 10.42
CA ASP A 268 13.13 -10.68 9.13
C ASP A 268 11.97 -10.70 8.13
N TRP A 269 11.84 -9.61 7.38
CA TRP A 269 10.76 -9.43 6.41
C TRP A 269 10.89 -10.31 5.16
N GLY A 270 11.89 -11.20 5.13
CA GLY A 270 12.29 -11.89 3.93
C GLY A 270 13.04 -10.95 2.99
N ASP A 271 13.94 -11.52 2.22
CA ASP A 271 14.60 -10.83 1.11
C ASP A 271 13.51 -10.25 0.18
N PHE A 272 13.53 -8.93 0.01
CA PHE A 272 12.57 -8.16 -0.78
C PHE A 272 12.75 -8.45 -2.28
N GLY A 273 12.57 -9.69 -2.70
CA GLY A 273 12.60 -10.09 -4.11
C GLY A 273 13.79 -9.51 -4.88
N VAL A 274 14.94 -9.32 -4.21
CA VAL A 274 16.20 -9.13 -4.93
C VAL A 274 16.61 -10.53 -5.33
N GLU A 275 15.96 -11.08 -6.35
CA GLU A 275 16.55 -12.19 -7.09
C GLU A 275 17.95 -11.73 -7.45
N ALA A 276 18.93 -12.22 -6.70
CA ALA A 276 20.33 -12.10 -7.01
C ALA A 276 20.43 -12.51 -8.46
N VAL A 277 20.69 -11.52 -9.32
CA VAL A 277 20.94 -11.67 -10.74
C VAL A 277 22.09 -12.66 -10.83
N SER A 278 21.72 -13.95 -10.89
CA SER A 278 22.66 -15.03 -10.97
C SER A 278 23.24 -14.92 -12.36
N GLU A 279 24.49 -14.48 -12.39
CA GLU A 279 25.32 -14.37 -13.57
C GLU A 279 25.15 -15.60 -14.45
N GLY A 280 24.67 -15.37 -15.68
CA GLY A 280 24.68 -16.36 -16.73
C GLY A 280 23.31 -17.02 -16.94
N THR A 281 22.53 -16.47 -17.86
CA THR A 281 22.40 -17.05 -19.21
C THR A 281 21.57 -16.11 -20.08
N ASP A 282 22.21 -15.54 -21.10
CA ASP A 282 21.56 -14.95 -22.27
C ASP A 282 20.43 -15.83 -22.77
N SER A 283 19.22 -15.30 -22.91
CA SER A 283 18.28 -15.51 -24.05
C SER A 283 16.86 -15.06 -23.70
N GLY A 284 16.55 -13.79 -23.95
CA GLY A 284 15.28 -13.34 -24.55
C GLY A 284 13.94 -13.94 -24.09
N ILE A 285 13.68 -14.07 -22.80
CA ILE A 285 12.31 -14.27 -22.31
C ILE A 285 11.73 -12.89 -21.96
N SER A 286 10.68 -12.55 -22.70
CA SER A 286 9.82 -11.38 -22.50
C SER A 286 9.58 -11.16 -21.01
N ALA A 287 9.92 -9.97 -20.53
CA ALA A 287 9.55 -9.47 -19.21
C ALA A 287 8.02 -9.28 -19.15
N GLU A 288 7.28 -10.39 -19.16
CA GLU A 288 6.05 -10.43 -18.38
C GLU A 288 6.50 -10.27 -16.95
N ALA A 289 6.23 -9.07 -16.42
CA ALA A 289 6.48 -8.71 -15.04
C ALA A 289 6.14 -9.92 -14.17
N ALA A 290 7.17 -10.51 -13.56
CA ALA A 290 7.04 -11.42 -12.46
C ALA A 290 6.41 -10.61 -11.31
N GLY A 291 5.11 -10.37 -11.44
CA GLY A 291 4.26 -9.86 -10.39
C GLY A 291 4.19 -10.99 -9.39
N ILE A 292 5.09 -10.95 -8.41
CA ILE A 292 4.92 -11.73 -7.20
C ILE A 292 3.51 -11.39 -6.69
N ASP A 293 2.68 -12.41 -6.58
CA ASP A 293 1.31 -12.33 -6.12
C ASP A 293 1.32 -12.05 -4.61
N TRP A 294 1.39 -10.77 -4.26
CA TRP A 294 1.35 -10.27 -2.88
C TRP A 294 -0.08 -10.07 -2.37
N GLY A 295 -1.07 -10.56 -3.12
CA GLY A 295 -2.46 -10.56 -2.72
C GLY A 295 -2.77 -11.82 -1.92
N ILE A 296 -2.46 -11.83 -0.62
CA ILE A 296 -3.45 -12.42 0.29
C ILE A 296 -4.62 -11.46 0.27
N PHE A 297 -5.43 -11.53 -0.79
CA PHE A 297 -6.82 -11.13 -0.70
C PHE A 297 -7.40 -12.08 0.33
N PRO A 298 -7.84 -11.61 1.52
CA PRO A 298 -8.69 -12.46 2.33
C PRO A 298 -9.87 -12.80 1.43
N GLU A 299 -10.18 -14.09 1.36
CA GLU A 299 -11.23 -14.62 0.51
C GLU A 299 -12.44 -13.69 0.56
N SER A 300 -12.86 -13.32 -0.65
CA SER A 300 -14.02 -12.53 -0.92
C SER A 300 -15.26 -13.25 -0.38
N ASP A 301 -15.59 -13.00 0.88
CA ASP A 301 -16.96 -13.14 1.35
C ASP A 301 -17.62 -11.76 1.37
N SER A 302 -18.48 -11.59 0.39
CA SER A 302 -19.42 -10.50 0.22
C SER A 302 -20.12 -10.08 1.52
N LYS A 303 -20.00 -8.80 1.91
CA LYS A 303 -21.12 -7.93 2.36
C LYS A 303 -20.66 -6.50 2.69
N ASP A 304 -21.31 -5.56 2.00
CA ASP A 304 -21.48 -4.10 2.18
C ASP A 304 -20.35 -3.19 2.74
N PRO A 305 -20.00 -2.09 2.04
CA PRO A 305 -18.93 -1.16 2.41
C PRO A 305 -19.34 -0.12 3.48
N GLY A 306 -20.10 -0.52 4.50
CA GLY A 306 -20.77 0.42 5.42
C GLY A 306 -20.50 0.26 6.91
N GLY A 307 -19.72 -0.74 7.35
CA GLY A 307 -19.49 -0.96 8.77
C GLY A 307 -18.13 -1.58 9.02
N ASP A 308 -17.18 -0.76 9.46
CA ASP A 308 -15.89 -1.18 10.02
C ASP A 308 -16.07 -1.80 11.43
N GLY A 309 -17.13 -2.59 11.59
CA GLY A 309 -17.32 -3.47 12.73
C GLY A 309 -16.48 -4.70 12.48
N ILE A 310 -15.43 -4.89 13.29
CA ILE A 310 -14.64 -6.12 13.30
C ILE A 310 -15.62 -7.30 13.37
N ASP A 311 -15.67 -8.10 12.31
CA ASP A 311 -16.40 -9.37 12.28
C ASP A 311 -15.65 -10.34 13.20
N TRP A 312 -16.09 -10.40 14.45
CA TRP A 312 -15.61 -11.34 15.45
C TRP A 312 -16.21 -12.71 15.19
N GLY A 313 -15.94 -13.24 14.00
CA GLY A 313 -16.57 -14.41 13.39
C GLY A 313 -17.21 -15.32 14.42
N ASP A 314 -18.53 -15.52 14.24
CA ASP A 314 -19.39 -16.47 14.97
C ASP A 314 -18.89 -17.94 14.90
N ASP A 315 -17.67 -18.16 14.38
CA ASP A 315 -16.80 -19.27 14.74
C ASP A 315 -16.28 -19.13 16.19
N ALA A 316 -17.24 -18.95 17.11
CA ALA A 316 -17.31 -19.80 18.28
C ALA A 316 -17.44 -21.26 17.81
N VAL A 317 -16.40 -21.78 17.15
CA VAL A 317 -15.99 -23.18 17.27
C VAL A 317 -16.04 -23.38 18.76
N ALA A 318 -17.07 -24.11 19.19
CA ALA A 318 -17.41 -24.27 20.59
C ALA A 318 -16.12 -24.61 21.33
N LEU A 319 -15.48 -23.58 21.88
CA LEU A 319 -14.48 -23.72 22.90
C LEU A 319 -15.35 -24.28 23.98
N GLN A 320 -15.31 -25.59 24.06
CA GLN A 320 -15.95 -26.38 25.06
C GLN A 320 -15.34 -25.85 26.34
N ILE A 321 -15.96 -24.80 26.89
CA ILE A 321 -15.74 -24.34 28.23
C ILE A 321 -16.09 -25.58 29.00
N THR A 322 -15.07 -26.32 29.37
CA THR A 322 -15.17 -27.33 30.39
C THR A 322 -15.61 -26.54 31.60
N VAL A 323 -16.93 -26.50 31.79
CA VAL A 323 -17.54 -26.30 33.09
C VAL A 323 -17.02 -27.50 33.89
N LEU A 324 -15.79 -27.38 34.41
CA LEU A 324 -15.40 -28.18 35.54
C LEU A 324 -16.43 -27.80 36.58
N GLU A 325 -17.40 -28.68 36.81
CA GLU A 325 -18.29 -28.65 37.95
C GLU A 325 -17.41 -28.41 39.17
N ALA A 326 -17.28 -27.15 39.59
CA ALA A 326 -16.51 -26.73 40.73
C ALA A 326 -17.33 -27.03 41.99
N GLY A 327 -17.75 -28.28 42.14
CA GLY A 327 -18.12 -28.86 43.42
C GLY A 327 -16.86 -29.15 44.23
N THR A 328 -16.01 -28.15 44.48
CA THR A 328 -14.86 -28.32 45.35
C THR A 328 -15.27 -27.95 46.77
N GLN A 329 -15.21 -28.94 47.65
CA GLN A 329 -15.43 -28.85 49.10
C GLN A 329 -14.41 -27.90 49.74
N ALA A 330 -14.59 -26.59 49.56
CA ALA A 330 -13.84 -25.59 50.29
C ALA A 330 -14.26 -25.65 51.78
N PRO A 331 -13.33 -25.46 52.74
CA PRO A 331 -13.67 -25.33 54.14
C PRO A 331 -14.72 -24.22 54.34
N GLU A 332 -15.62 -24.41 55.31
CA GLU A 332 -16.61 -23.40 55.66
C GLU A 332 -15.90 -22.06 56.00
N GLY A 333 -16.35 -20.97 55.37
CA GLY A 333 -15.75 -19.64 55.47
C GLY A 333 -14.65 -19.30 54.44
N VAL A 334 -14.17 -20.23 53.61
CA VAL A 334 -13.10 -19.92 52.62
C VAL A 334 -13.68 -19.80 51.20
N ALA A 335 -13.54 -18.62 50.60
CA ALA A 335 -13.93 -18.36 49.22
C ALA A 335 -12.78 -18.73 48.25
N ARG A 336 -13.05 -19.66 47.32
CA ARG A 336 -12.08 -20.18 46.33
C ARG A 336 -12.70 -20.28 44.95
N GLY A 337 -11.88 -20.16 43.90
CA GLY A 337 -12.38 -20.27 42.52
C GLY A 337 -13.41 -19.18 42.22
N PRO A 338 -14.59 -19.50 41.63
CA PRO A 338 -15.65 -18.53 41.39
C PRO A 338 -16.11 -17.80 42.66
N ASP A 339 -16.15 -18.49 43.80
CA ASP A 339 -16.58 -17.91 45.08
C ASP A 339 -15.66 -16.76 45.55
N ALA A 340 -14.40 -16.74 45.11
CA ALA A 340 -13.42 -15.71 45.46
C ALA A 340 -13.54 -14.42 44.64
N LEU A 341 -14.29 -14.46 43.53
CA LEU A 341 -14.54 -13.32 42.67
C LEU A 341 -15.69 -12.47 43.23
N THR A 342 -15.73 -11.20 42.81
CA THR A 342 -16.87 -10.33 43.12
C THR A 342 -18.07 -10.62 42.20
N LEU A 343 -19.27 -10.20 42.59
CA LEU A 343 -20.50 -10.44 41.82
C LEU A 343 -20.43 -9.90 40.38
N LEU A 344 -19.83 -8.71 40.20
CA LEU A 344 -19.68 -8.09 38.88
C LEU A 344 -18.47 -8.63 38.09
N GLU A 345 -17.55 -9.33 38.75
CA GLU A 345 -16.38 -9.95 38.12
C GLU A 345 -16.70 -11.34 37.57
N TYR A 346 -17.47 -12.14 38.31
CA TYR A 346 -17.90 -13.46 37.87
C TYR A 346 -19.00 -13.38 36.82
N THR A 347 -18.81 -14.08 35.70
CA THR A 347 -19.66 -13.95 34.51
C THR A 347 -21.13 -14.27 34.76
N GLU A 348 -21.44 -15.34 35.50
CA GLU A 348 -22.83 -15.75 35.70
C GLU A 348 -23.60 -14.74 36.57
N THR A 349 -23.00 -14.29 37.67
CA THR A 349 -23.62 -13.29 38.56
C THR A 349 -23.67 -11.91 37.93
N ARG A 350 -22.67 -11.54 37.11
CA ARG A 350 -22.70 -10.31 36.31
C ARG A 350 -23.85 -10.34 35.30
N ASN A 351 -24.06 -11.46 34.62
CA ASN A 351 -25.15 -11.60 33.66
C ASN A 351 -26.50 -11.53 34.37
N GLN A 352 -26.68 -12.22 35.49
CA GLN A 352 -27.91 -12.10 36.32
C GLN A 352 -28.15 -10.66 36.77
N PHE A 353 -27.10 -9.96 37.20
CA PHE A 353 -27.19 -8.55 37.58
C PHE A 353 -27.63 -7.68 36.39
N LEU A 354 -27.06 -7.88 35.20
CA LEU A 354 -27.45 -7.17 33.98
C LEU A 354 -28.88 -7.49 33.54
N ASP A 355 -29.27 -8.76 33.57
CA ASP A 355 -30.62 -9.20 33.21
C ASP A 355 -31.68 -8.53 34.10
N GLU A 356 -31.45 -8.52 35.42
CA GLU A 356 -32.32 -7.84 36.36
C GLU A 356 -32.30 -6.30 36.20
N LEU A 357 -31.16 -5.70 35.84
CA LEU A 357 -31.09 -4.26 35.52
C LEU A 357 -31.94 -3.94 34.30
N MET A 358 -31.83 -4.72 33.22
CA MET A 358 -32.60 -4.54 31.99
C MET A 358 -34.09 -4.78 32.21
N GLU A 359 -34.47 -5.79 33.01
CA GLU A 359 -35.87 -6.02 33.41
C GLU A 359 -36.44 -4.79 34.11
N LEU A 360 -35.72 -4.26 35.09
CA LEU A 360 -36.12 -3.09 35.87
C LEU A 360 -36.16 -1.81 35.01
N GLU A 361 -35.20 -1.63 34.11
CA GLU A 361 -35.13 -0.53 33.14
C GLU A 361 -36.38 -0.51 32.24
N ILE A 362 -36.68 -1.65 31.60
CA ILE A 362 -37.83 -1.78 30.69
C ILE A 362 -39.13 -1.52 31.45
N PHE A 363 -39.28 -2.07 32.65
CA PHE A 363 -40.45 -1.83 33.49
C PHE A 363 -40.62 -0.32 33.79
N LEU A 364 -39.56 0.36 34.22
CA LEU A 364 -39.65 1.78 34.57
C LEU A 364 -39.85 2.67 33.35
N ALA A 365 -39.26 2.32 32.20
CA ALA A 365 -39.44 3.02 30.94
C ALA A 365 -40.90 2.92 30.49
N GLN A 366 -41.48 1.72 30.52
CA GLN A 366 -42.89 1.50 30.24
C GLN A 366 -43.77 2.28 31.22
N ARG A 367 -43.43 2.28 32.52
CA ARG A 367 -44.16 3.03 33.52
C ARG A 367 -44.10 4.55 33.29
N ALA A 368 -42.98 5.07 32.80
CA ALA A 368 -42.83 6.47 32.45
C ALA A 368 -43.73 6.88 31.26
N VAL A 369 -43.93 5.97 30.29
CA VAL A 369 -44.84 6.17 29.16
C VAL A 369 -46.29 6.20 29.64
N GLU A 370 -46.71 5.23 30.46
CA GLU A 370 -48.07 5.18 31.02
C GLU A 370 -48.43 6.44 31.82
N LEU A 371 -47.49 6.98 32.59
CA LEU A 371 -47.67 8.23 33.34
C LEU A 371 -47.73 9.48 32.46
N SER A 372 -47.39 9.36 31.17
CA SER A 372 -47.40 10.47 30.22
C SER A 372 -48.67 10.52 29.35
N GLU A 373 -49.41 9.43 29.27
CA GLU A 373 -50.69 9.36 28.57
C GLU A 373 -51.76 10.11 29.38
N GLU A 374 -52.73 10.74 28.68
CA GLU A 374 -53.87 11.37 29.36
C GLU A 374 -54.59 10.30 30.20
N ALA A 375 -54.63 10.52 31.51
CA ALA A 375 -55.13 9.58 32.50
C ALA A 375 -56.51 8.99 32.09
N ASP A 376 -56.49 7.76 31.58
CA ASP A 376 -57.70 6.97 31.43
C ASP A 376 -58.38 6.87 32.80
N VAL A 377 -59.67 7.19 32.86
CA VAL A 377 -60.46 7.11 34.10
C VAL A 377 -60.33 5.72 34.73
N LEU A 378 -60.15 4.68 33.91
CA LEU A 378 -59.92 3.31 34.37
C LEU A 378 -58.58 3.15 35.10
N SER A 379 -57.47 3.66 34.56
CA SER A 379 -56.15 3.54 35.19
C SER A 379 -56.11 4.29 36.53
N VAL A 380 -56.71 5.49 36.59
CA VAL A 380 -56.85 6.25 37.84
C VAL A 380 -57.65 5.47 38.87
N SER A 381 -58.76 4.86 38.47
CA SER A 381 -59.61 4.10 39.40
C SER A 381 -58.93 2.85 39.97
N GLN A 382 -58.12 2.15 39.17
CA GLN A 382 -57.40 0.95 39.60
C GLN A 382 -56.33 1.28 40.65
N PHE A 383 -55.57 2.37 40.46
CA PHE A 383 -54.51 2.75 41.38
C PHE A 383 -55.01 3.43 42.68
N GLN A 384 -56.31 3.70 42.83
CA GLN A 384 -56.86 4.21 44.11
C GLN A 384 -56.68 3.23 45.27
N LEU A 385 -56.67 1.93 44.99
CA LEU A 385 -56.43 0.88 45.99
C LEU A 385 -54.95 0.49 46.11
N ALA A 386 -54.08 1.10 45.30
CA ALA A 386 -52.66 0.79 45.29
C ALA A 386 -51.94 1.32 46.55
N PRO A 387 -50.83 0.70 46.98
CA PRO A 387 -49.99 1.22 48.04
C PRO A 387 -49.51 2.66 47.76
N ALA A 388 -49.21 3.41 48.83
CA ALA A 388 -48.81 4.83 48.73
C ALA A 388 -47.59 5.06 47.81
N ILE A 389 -46.67 4.10 47.75
CA ILE A 389 -45.51 4.15 46.84
C ILE A 389 -45.91 4.15 45.36
N LEU A 390 -47.01 3.48 45.00
CA LEU A 390 -47.53 3.46 43.63
C LEU A 390 -48.39 4.70 43.32
N GLN A 391 -49.07 5.27 44.33
CA GLN A 391 -49.86 6.49 44.18
C GLN A 391 -48.98 7.75 44.03
N GLY A 392 -47.81 7.78 44.67
CA GLY A 392 -46.88 8.92 44.66
C GLY A 392 -45.92 8.96 43.47
N GLN A 393 -46.18 8.18 42.42
CA GLN A 393 -45.34 8.10 41.23
C GLN A 393 -45.52 9.31 40.32
N THR A 394 -44.43 9.72 39.67
CA THR A 394 -44.43 10.80 38.68
C THR A 394 -43.57 10.39 37.51
N LYS A 395 -43.86 10.91 36.31
CA LYS A 395 -43.07 10.64 35.11
C LYS A 395 -41.60 11.01 35.33
N GLU A 396 -41.35 12.16 35.95
CA GLU A 396 -40.00 12.69 36.19
C GLU A 396 -39.16 11.74 37.05
N LYS A 397 -39.77 11.15 38.10
CA LYS A 397 -39.10 10.15 38.93
C LYS A 397 -38.77 8.87 38.15
N MET A 398 -39.71 8.35 37.36
CA MET A 398 -39.48 7.15 36.56
C MET A 398 -38.34 7.36 35.57
N VAL A 399 -38.35 8.48 34.84
CA VAL A 399 -37.27 8.85 33.90
C VAL A 399 -35.93 8.99 34.60
N THR A 400 -35.89 9.57 35.81
CA THR A 400 -34.65 9.69 36.59
C THR A 400 -34.10 8.31 36.95
N MET A 401 -34.95 7.37 37.38
CA MET A 401 -34.52 6.01 37.71
C MET A 401 -34.08 5.21 36.48
N VAL A 402 -34.77 5.37 35.34
CA VAL A 402 -34.35 4.77 34.05
C VAL A 402 -32.95 5.27 33.68
N SER A 403 -32.69 6.57 33.75
CA SER A 403 -31.38 7.14 33.42
C SER A 403 -30.25 6.58 34.30
N VAL A 404 -30.52 6.29 35.58
CA VAL A 404 -29.56 5.63 36.48
C VAL A 404 -29.27 4.19 36.03
N LEU A 405 -30.31 3.44 35.62
CA LEU A 405 -30.17 2.07 35.15
C LEU A 405 -29.41 2.02 33.82
N GLU A 406 -29.76 2.89 32.87
CA GLU A 406 -29.06 3.05 31.60
C GLU A 406 -27.57 3.37 31.79
N ASP A 407 -27.21 4.23 32.75
CA ASP A 407 -25.81 4.53 33.08
C ASP A 407 -25.06 3.31 33.64
N LEU A 408 -25.69 2.54 34.55
CA LEU A 408 -25.09 1.32 35.09
C LEU A 408 -24.93 0.23 34.02
N ILE A 409 -25.96 0.00 33.22
CA ILE A 409 -25.94 -0.94 32.09
C ILE A 409 -24.86 -0.50 31.08
N GLY A 410 -24.85 0.78 30.70
CA GLY A 410 -23.87 1.34 29.77
C GLY A 410 -22.42 1.20 30.22
N LYS A 411 -22.16 1.36 31.53
CA LYS A 411 -20.83 1.09 32.10
C LYS A 411 -20.44 -0.38 31.94
N LEU A 412 -21.27 -1.30 32.42
CA LEU A 412 -20.99 -2.74 32.41
C LEU A 412 -20.98 -3.37 31.01
N THR A 413 -21.69 -2.76 30.06
CA THR A 413 -21.75 -3.23 28.66
C THR A 413 -20.84 -2.43 27.73
N SER A 414 -20.03 -1.50 28.24
CA SER A 414 -19.07 -0.77 27.42
C SER A 414 -18.08 -1.72 26.75
N LEU A 415 -17.71 -1.43 25.50
CA LEU A 415 -16.78 -2.24 24.72
C LEU A 415 -15.47 -2.49 25.48
N GLN A 416 -14.96 -1.47 26.17
CA GLN A 416 -13.79 -1.56 27.02
C GLN A 416 -13.96 -2.63 28.12
N LEU A 417 -15.03 -2.59 28.91
CA LEU A 417 -15.26 -3.57 29.98
C LEU A 417 -15.49 -4.97 29.43
N GLN A 418 -16.20 -5.11 28.29
CA GLN A 418 -16.35 -6.38 27.60
C GLN A 418 -14.98 -7.00 27.25
N HIS A 419 -14.05 -6.20 26.71
CA HIS A 419 -12.69 -6.64 26.43
C HIS A 419 -11.93 -7.05 27.69
N LEU A 420 -12.05 -6.29 28.78
CA LEU A 420 -11.40 -6.64 30.05
C LEU A 420 -11.95 -7.96 30.63
N PHE A 421 -13.26 -8.22 30.50
CA PHE A 421 -13.85 -9.50 30.89
C PHE A 421 -13.35 -10.66 30.00
N MET A 422 -13.19 -10.45 28.69
CA MET A 422 -12.60 -11.46 27.80
C MET A 422 -11.13 -11.76 28.14
N ILE A 423 -10.36 -10.76 28.56
CA ILE A 423 -9.00 -10.95 29.04
C ILE A 423 -8.97 -11.79 30.32
N LEU A 424 -9.82 -11.47 31.30
CA LEU A 424 -9.91 -12.25 32.54
C LEU A 424 -10.29 -13.71 32.27
N ALA A 425 -11.17 -13.95 31.29
CA ALA A 425 -11.57 -15.30 30.91
C ALA A 425 -10.48 -16.06 30.14
N SER A 426 -9.58 -15.37 29.42
CA SER A 426 -8.54 -16.00 28.61
C SER A 426 -7.27 -15.13 28.54
N PRO A 427 -6.16 -15.55 29.17
CA PRO A 427 -4.88 -14.84 29.07
C PRO A 427 -4.40 -14.67 27.62
N ARG A 428 -4.70 -15.65 26.76
CA ARG A 428 -4.37 -15.63 25.31
C ARG A 428 -5.12 -14.55 24.53
N TYR A 429 -6.17 -13.95 25.10
CA TYR A 429 -6.89 -12.87 24.46
C TYR A 429 -6.01 -11.62 24.33
N VAL A 430 -5.21 -11.30 25.36
CA VAL A 430 -4.27 -10.16 25.32
C VAL A 430 -3.27 -10.34 24.20
N ASP A 431 -2.68 -11.53 24.08
CA ASP A 431 -1.68 -11.80 23.06
C ASP A 431 -2.31 -11.72 21.65
N ARG A 432 -3.52 -12.27 21.45
CA ARG A 432 -4.25 -12.15 20.18
C ARG A 432 -4.57 -10.70 19.79
N VAL A 433 -5.06 -9.89 20.73
CA VAL A 433 -5.34 -8.46 20.47
C VAL A 433 -4.03 -7.71 20.20
N THR A 434 -2.97 -8.04 20.93
CA THR A 434 -1.65 -7.44 20.75
C THR A 434 -1.12 -7.73 19.35
N GLU A 435 -1.13 -9.00 18.93
CA GLU A 435 -0.71 -9.42 17.60
C GLU A 435 -1.55 -8.76 16.50
N PHE A 436 -2.87 -8.73 16.67
CA PHE A 436 -3.79 -8.09 15.72
C PHE A 436 -3.49 -6.59 15.54
N LEU A 437 -3.32 -5.85 16.62
CA LEU A 437 -2.99 -4.43 16.57
C LEU A 437 -1.59 -4.22 15.98
N GLN A 438 -0.60 -5.00 16.39
CA GLN A 438 0.75 -4.92 15.84
C GLN A 438 0.80 -5.26 14.34
N GLN A 439 -0.07 -6.15 13.86
CA GLN A 439 -0.17 -6.47 12.44
C GLN A 439 -0.52 -5.24 11.59
N LYS A 440 -1.37 -4.34 12.09
CA LYS A 440 -1.71 -3.08 11.41
C LYS A 440 -0.50 -2.17 11.27
N LEU A 441 0.30 -2.03 12.34
CA LEU A 441 1.57 -1.28 12.28
C LEU A 441 2.59 -1.90 11.35
N LYS A 442 2.72 -3.23 11.39
CA LYS A 442 3.59 -4.02 10.50
C LYS A 442 3.24 -3.77 9.04
N GLN A 443 1.96 -3.81 8.68
CA GLN A 443 1.49 -3.51 7.32
C GLN A 443 1.77 -2.06 6.90
N SER A 444 1.62 -1.09 7.82
CA SER A 444 2.00 0.30 7.55
C SER A 444 3.50 0.46 7.26
N GLN A 445 4.35 -0.21 8.03
CA GLN A 445 5.80 -0.20 7.82
C GLN A 445 6.19 -0.83 6.48
N LEU A 446 5.56 -1.95 6.12
CA LEU A 446 5.78 -2.59 4.82
C LEU A 446 5.42 -1.65 3.65
N LEU A 447 4.30 -0.94 3.76
CA LEU A 447 3.90 0.04 2.76
C LEU A 447 4.87 1.23 2.69
N ALA A 448 5.44 1.64 3.82
CA ALA A 448 6.48 2.68 3.86
C ALA A 448 7.78 2.22 3.15
N LEU A 449 8.23 0.98 3.36
CA LEU A 449 9.37 0.42 2.63
C LEU A 449 9.08 0.30 1.13
N LYS A 450 7.87 -0.13 0.77
CA LYS A 450 7.43 -0.18 -0.63
C LYS A 450 7.42 1.20 -1.27
N LYS A 451 7.03 2.24 -0.53
CA LYS A 451 7.13 3.64 -0.98
C LYS A 451 8.57 4.00 -1.33
N GLU A 452 9.52 3.73 -0.43
CA GLU A 452 10.95 4.01 -0.66
C GLU A 452 11.48 3.29 -1.91
N LEU A 453 11.07 2.04 -2.12
CA LEU A 453 11.39 1.29 -3.33
C LEU A 453 10.81 1.93 -4.59
N MET A 454 9.59 2.48 -4.56
CA MET A 454 9.01 3.19 -5.71
C MET A 454 9.81 4.45 -6.04
N VAL A 455 10.27 5.19 -5.03
CA VAL A 455 11.13 6.38 -5.21
C VAL A 455 12.46 5.99 -5.88
N GLN A 456 13.09 4.91 -5.43
CA GLN A 456 14.33 4.40 -6.06
C GLN A 456 14.10 4.04 -7.52
N LYS A 457 13.04 3.29 -7.83
CA LYS A 457 12.70 2.91 -9.21
C LYS A 457 12.35 4.09 -10.10
N GLN A 458 11.72 5.13 -9.54
CA GLN A 458 11.48 6.37 -10.25
C GLN A 458 12.79 7.08 -10.60
N GLN A 459 13.74 7.12 -9.67
CA GLN A 459 15.06 7.71 -9.88
C GLN A 459 15.86 6.94 -10.95
N GLU A 460 15.84 5.61 -10.92
CA GLU A 460 16.46 4.76 -11.97
C GLU A 460 15.89 5.07 -13.36
N ALA A 461 14.57 5.19 -13.48
CA ALA A 461 13.91 5.53 -14.74
C ALA A 461 14.24 6.97 -15.21
N LEU A 462 14.49 7.89 -14.29
CA LEU A 462 14.93 9.26 -14.60
C LEU A 462 16.37 9.28 -15.10
N GLU A 463 17.27 8.53 -14.47
CA GLU A 463 18.67 8.40 -14.89
C GLU A 463 18.79 7.74 -16.26
N GLU A 464 18.00 6.70 -16.54
CA GLU A 464 17.94 6.07 -17.86
C GLU A 464 17.46 7.07 -18.93
N GLN A 465 16.40 7.85 -18.65
CA GLN A 465 15.95 8.91 -19.56
C GLN A 465 17.07 9.94 -19.82
N ALA A 466 17.72 10.43 -18.77
CA ALA A 466 18.80 11.41 -18.87
C ALA A 466 20.01 10.88 -19.65
N ALA A 467 20.25 9.57 -19.64
CA ALA A 467 21.30 8.93 -20.44
C ALA A 467 20.92 8.72 -21.91
N LEU A 468 19.63 8.67 -22.24
CA LEU A 468 19.11 8.44 -23.60
C LEU A 468 18.87 9.75 -24.37
N GLU A 469 18.45 10.82 -23.70
CA GLU A 469 18.15 12.11 -24.34
C GLU A 469 19.33 12.68 -25.15
N PRO A 470 20.58 12.77 -24.61
CA PRO A 470 21.72 13.27 -25.37
C PRO A 470 22.06 12.40 -26.59
N LYS A 471 21.79 11.09 -26.50
CA LYS A 471 22.01 10.16 -27.62
C LYS A 471 20.99 10.39 -28.73
N LEU A 472 19.73 10.62 -28.37
CA LEU A 472 18.69 10.96 -29.33
C LEU A 472 18.99 12.30 -30.01
N ASP A 473 19.39 13.32 -29.26
CA ASP A 473 19.73 14.65 -29.80
C ASP A 473 20.89 14.58 -30.79
N LEU A 474 21.98 13.89 -30.40
CA LEU A 474 23.13 13.68 -31.28
C LEU A 474 22.73 12.91 -32.55
N LEU A 475 21.90 11.86 -32.42
CA LEU A 475 21.44 11.08 -33.56
C LEU A 475 20.55 11.92 -34.49
N LEU A 476 19.68 12.76 -33.95
CA LEU A 476 18.84 13.69 -34.72
C LEU A 476 19.68 14.71 -35.47
N GLU A 477 20.67 15.33 -34.81
CA GLU A 477 21.59 16.28 -35.43
C GLU A 477 22.33 15.62 -36.60
N LYS A 478 22.92 14.45 -36.38
CA LYS A 478 23.67 13.71 -37.40
C LYS A 478 22.79 13.24 -38.55
N THR A 479 21.55 12.85 -38.26
CA THR A 479 20.59 12.43 -39.30
C THR A 479 20.13 13.62 -40.15
N LYS A 480 19.96 14.81 -39.56
CA LYS A 480 19.69 16.05 -40.30
C LYS A 480 20.87 16.48 -41.17
N GLU A 481 22.09 16.35 -40.66
CA GLU A 481 23.32 16.59 -41.43
C GLU A 481 23.39 15.65 -42.65
N LEU A 482 23.16 14.35 -42.41
CA LEU A 482 23.13 13.32 -43.44
C LEU A 482 22.07 13.58 -44.53
N GLN A 483 20.85 13.96 -44.13
CA GLN A 483 19.79 14.33 -45.05
C GLN A 483 20.22 15.49 -45.96
N LYS A 484 20.77 16.57 -45.40
CA LYS A 484 21.24 17.73 -46.18
C LYS A 484 22.32 17.35 -47.18
N LEU A 485 23.25 16.49 -46.78
CA LEU A 485 24.33 16.01 -47.66
C LEU A 485 23.79 15.22 -48.85
N ILE A 486 22.80 14.35 -48.62
CA ILE A 486 22.17 13.55 -49.68
C ILE A 486 21.34 14.44 -50.61
N GLU A 487 20.52 15.35 -50.07
CA GLU A 487 19.71 16.29 -50.86
C GLU A 487 20.59 17.18 -51.74
N ALA A 488 21.70 17.69 -51.20
CA ALA A 488 22.66 18.50 -51.94
C ALA A 488 23.36 17.71 -53.06
N ASP A 489 23.77 16.46 -52.82
CA ASP A 489 24.41 15.63 -53.84
C ASP A 489 23.45 15.30 -54.99
N ILE A 490 22.20 14.94 -54.66
CA ILE A 490 21.17 14.69 -55.66
C ILE A 490 20.85 15.99 -56.42
N SER A 491 20.68 17.12 -55.72
CA SER A 491 20.39 18.41 -56.35
C SER A 491 21.44 18.80 -57.39
N LYS A 492 22.73 18.61 -57.06
CA LYS A 492 23.86 18.85 -57.96
C LYS A 492 23.79 18.00 -59.24
N ARG A 493 23.27 16.77 -59.17
CA ARG A 493 23.08 15.89 -60.34
C ARG A 493 21.94 16.33 -61.25
N TYR A 494 21.03 17.16 -60.75
CA TYR A 494 19.88 17.69 -61.49
C TYR A 494 19.95 19.22 -61.64
N SER A 495 21.14 19.75 -61.93
CA SER A 495 21.36 21.17 -62.22
C SER A 495 20.88 22.14 -61.12
N GLY A 496 20.97 21.74 -59.85
CA GLY A 496 20.58 22.58 -58.71
C GLY A 496 19.09 22.57 -58.41
N ARG A 497 18.32 21.62 -58.97
CA ARG A 497 16.91 21.44 -58.60
C ARG A 497 16.75 21.15 -57.11
N PRO A 498 15.78 21.76 -56.41
CA PRO A 498 15.49 21.41 -55.03
C PRO A 498 15.13 19.93 -54.88
N VAL A 499 15.64 19.28 -53.84
CA VAL A 499 15.36 17.86 -53.52
C VAL A 499 14.84 17.80 -52.09
N ASN A 500 13.72 17.11 -51.88
CA ASN A 500 13.14 16.91 -50.56
C ASN A 500 13.03 15.41 -50.26
N LEU A 501 13.67 14.96 -49.19
CA LEU A 501 13.47 13.61 -48.66
C LEU A 501 12.26 13.59 -47.72
N MET A 502 11.17 13.01 -48.20
CA MET A 502 9.87 12.95 -47.52
C MET A 502 9.78 11.77 -46.56
N GLY A 503 9.13 11.96 -45.41
CA GLY A 503 8.99 10.91 -44.38
C GLY A 503 10.13 10.90 -43.35
N THR A 504 10.96 11.93 -43.35
CA THR A 504 11.96 12.24 -42.32
C THR A 504 11.32 13.07 -41.21
N SER A 505 10.34 12.54 -40.48
CA SER A 505 9.81 13.22 -39.29
C SER A 505 10.83 13.17 -38.15
N LEU A 506 11.90 13.96 -38.29
CA LEU A 506 13.05 14.08 -37.40
C LEU A 506 12.73 14.98 -36.20
#